data_AF-A0A2N2WGV0-F1
#
_entry.id   AF-A0A2N2WGV0-F1
#
_cell.length_a   1.000
_cell.length_b   1.000
_cell.length_c   1.000
_cell.angle_alpha   90.00
_cell.angle_beta   90.00
_cell.angle_gamma   90.00
#
_symmetry.space_group_name_H-M   'P 1'
#
loop_
_entity.id
_entity.type
_entity.pdbx_description
1 polymer ?
#
loop_
_entity_poly.entity_id
_entity_poly.type
_entity_poly.pdbx_seq_one_letter_code
_entity_poly.pdbx_strand_id
1 'polypeptide(L)'
;MGSSNYIVFLFLLVAAGLLFIIYRWLTTKRNPQKSNEMLSTLPGLESLGIHRDTNGYSGIYNEYPVYIYATSTPQSFRNLNNSLLAGDKFQVWLITAPEAGQLKGIGGFFGKYLVAGEKPGYAMVGFVLNFRTSSDPTGDIRQKLDELSKILKEAGVKPYPIQ
;
A
#
# COMPACT_ATOMS: atom_id res chain seq x y z
N MET A 1 33.70 3.74 -46.48
CA MET A 1 33.62 3.89 -45.02
C MET A 1 32.14 3.96 -44.65
N GLY A 2 31.55 2.93 -44.02
CA GLY A 2 30.12 3.02 -43.72
C GLY A 2 29.38 1.76 -43.28
N SER A 3 30.04 0.61 -43.07
CA SER A 3 29.36 -0.64 -42.67
C SER A 3 29.79 -1.16 -41.29
N SER A 4 31.05 -0.97 -40.90
CA SER A 4 31.58 -1.49 -39.63
C SER A 4 30.96 -0.84 -38.39
N ASN A 5 30.72 0.48 -38.43
CA ASN A 5 30.14 1.21 -37.30
C ASN A 5 28.65 0.86 -37.08
N TYR A 6 27.91 0.53 -38.14
CA TYR A 6 26.50 0.14 -38.03
C TYR A 6 26.35 -1.22 -37.37
N ILE A 7 27.23 -2.18 -37.67
CA ILE A 7 27.22 -3.51 -37.05
C ILE A 7 27.50 -3.38 -35.55
N VAL A 8 28.48 -2.57 -35.16
CA VAL A 8 28.79 -2.32 -33.74
C VAL A 8 27.62 -1.63 -33.01
N PHE A 9 26.98 -0.64 -33.64
CA PHE A 9 25.79 0.02 -33.08
C PHE A 9 24.59 -0.93 -32.95
N LEU A 10 24.38 -1.80 -33.94
CA LEU A 10 23.30 -2.79 -33.90
C LEU A 10 23.52 -3.80 -32.76
N PHE A 11 24.77 -4.26 -32.58
CA PHE A 11 25.13 -5.15 -31.47
C PHE A 11 24.93 -4.48 -30.10
N LEU A 12 25.30 -3.21 -29.95
CA LEU A 12 25.08 -2.46 -28.72
C LEU A 12 23.59 -2.27 -28.40
N LEU A 13 22.76 -1.99 -29.41
CA LEU A 13 21.31 -1.87 -29.23
C LEU A 13 20.66 -3.20 -28.84
N VAL A 14 21.08 -4.31 -29.46
CA VAL A 14 20.59 -5.65 -29.11
C VAL A 14 21.03 -6.05 -27.70
N ALA A 15 22.29 -5.77 -27.33
CA ALA A 15 22.79 -6.03 -25.99
C ALA A 15 22.05 -5.20 -24.92
N ALA A 16 21.79 -3.92 -25.18
CA ALA A 16 21.01 -3.06 -24.29
C ALA A 16 19.55 -3.54 -24.17
N GLY A 17 18.93 -3.97 -25.27
CA GLY A 17 17.58 -4.55 -25.27
C GLY A 17 17.49 -5.84 -24.45
N LEU A 18 18.48 -6.73 -24.60
CA LEU A 18 18.58 -7.96 -23.80
C LEU A 18 18.78 -7.67 -22.32
N LEU A 19 19.67 -6.73 -21.96
CA LEU A 19 19.86 -6.30 -20.58
C LEU A 19 18.57 -5.70 -19.99
N PHE A 20 17.83 -4.91 -20.78
CA PHE A 20 16.53 -4.37 -20.36
C PHE A 20 15.48 -5.47 -20.13
N ILE A 21 15.40 -6.47 -21.01
CA ILE A 21 14.48 -7.61 -20.84
C ILE A 21 14.86 -8.42 -19.58
N ILE A 22 16.14 -8.72 -19.38
CA ILE A 22 16.63 -9.44 -18.20
C ILE A 22 16.35 -8.64 -16.92
N TYR A 23 16.68 -7.34 -16.93
CA TYR A 23 16.40 -6.44 -15.81
C TYR A 23 14.91 -6.38 -15.48
N ARG A 24 14.05 -6.24 -16.50
CA ARG A 24 12.59 -6.23 -16.33
C ARG A 24 12.08 -7.57 -15.80
N TRP A 25 12.59 -8.69 -16.30
CA TRP A 25 12.17 -10.02 -15.85
C TRP A 25 12.57 -10.30 -14.39
N LEU A 26 13.78 -9.89 -14.00
CA LEU A 26 14.28 -10.00 -12.62
C LEU A 26 13.51 -9.10 -11.64
N THR A 27 13.10 -7.90 -12.06
CA THR A 27 12.39 -6.95 -11.20
C THR A 27 10.88 -7.24 -11.10
N THR A 28 10.25 -7.69 -12.19
CA THR A 28 8.78 -7.89 -12.23
C THR A 28 8.35 -9.13 -11.44
N LYS A 29 9.15 -10.23 -11.44
CA LYS A 29 8.76 -11.48 -10.76
C LYS A 29 8.99 -11.49 -9.24
N ARG A 30 9.98 -10.74 -8.74
CA ARG A 30 10.35 -10.75 -7.31
C ARG A 30 9.39 -9.96 -6.42
N ASN A 31 8.74 -8.93 -6.95
CA ASN A 31 7.84 -8.07 -6.18
C ASN A 31 6.53 -8.76 -5.72
N PRO A 32 5.77 -9.47 -6.59
CA PRO A 32 4.51 -10.08 -6.17
C PRO A 32 4.68 -11.25 -5.19
N GLN A 33 5.73 -12.08 -5.34
CA GLN A 33 6.03 -13.17 -4.40
C GLN A 33 6.36 -12.63 -3.00
N LYS A 34 7.22 -11.60 -2.93
CA LYS A 34 7.59 -10.97 -1.66
C LYS A 34 6.38 -10.31 -0.97
N SER A 35 5.50 -9.65 -1.72
CA SER A 35 4.28 -9.07 -1.16
C SER A 35 3.32 -10.13 -0.61
N ASN A 36 3.19 -11.28 -1.27
CA ASN A 36 2.31 -12.36 -0.81
C ASN A 36 2.80 -13.04 0.46
N GLU A 37 4.11 -13.29 0.56
CA GLU A 37 4.77 -13.79 1.77
C GLU A 37 4.60 -12.80 2.93
N MET A 38 4.83 -11.51 2.69
CA MET A 38 4.59 -10.47 3.70
C MET A 38 3.15 -10.50 4.20
N LEU A 39 2.16 -10.48 3.29
CA LEU A 39 0.75 -10.52 3.69
C LEU A 39 0.39 -11.78 4.48
N SER A 40 1.06 -12.92 4.27
CA SER A 40 0.81 -14.14 5.06
C SER A 40 1.20 -14.03 6.54
N THR A 41 1.95 -12.98 6.91
CA THR A 41 2.33 -12.68 8.30
C THR A 41 1.25 -11.98 9.12
N LEU A 42 0.08 -11.67 8.53
CA LEU A 42 -1.06 -11.06 9.21
C LEU A 42 -2.08 -12.14 9.64
N PRO A 43 -1.98 -12.69 10.87
CA PRO A 43 -2.95 -13.67 11.36
C PRO A 43 -4.24 -13.01 11.86
N GLY A 44 -5.39 -13.63 11.62
CA GLY A 44 -6.62 -13.33 12.38
C GLY A 44 -7.46 -12.14 11.94
N LEU A 45 -7.21 -11.58 10.74
CA LEU A 45 -8.04 -10.48 10.20
C LEU A 45 -9.48 -10.89 9.85
N GLU A 46 -9.74 -12.19 9.69
CA GLU A 46 -11.08 -12.71 9.44
C GLU A 46 -12.05 -12.37 10.59
N SER A 47 -11.55 -12.30 11.82
CA SER A 47 -12.34 -11.88 13.00
C SER A 47 -12.84 -10.43 12.90
N LEU A 48 -12.23 -9.62 12.03
CA LEU A 48 -12.62 -8.24 11.74
C LEU A 48 -13.48 -8.14 10.46
N GLY A 49 -13.88 -9.27 9.85
CA GLY A 49 -14.60 -9.30 8.57
C GLY A 49 -13.71 -8.94 7.36
N ILE A 50 -12.39 -9.07 7.52
CA ILE A 50 -11.39 -8.75 6.49
C ILE A 50 -10.77 -10.05 6.00
N HIS A 51 -10.93 -10.32 4.70
CA HIS A 51 -10.54 -11.58 4.07
C HIS A 51 -9.39 -11.37 3.10
N ARG A 52 -8.62 -12.43 2.88
CA ARG A 52 -7.50 -12.41 1.92
C ARG A 52 -8.03 -12.49 0.50
N ASP A 53 -7.51 -11.63 -0.39
CA ASP A 53 -7.73 -11.69 -1.84
C ASP A 53 -6.41 -11.77 -2.62
N THR A 54 -6.48 -11.71 -3.95
CA THR A 54 -5.32 -11.83 -4.85
C THR A 54 -4.31 -10.69 -4.72
N ASN A 55 -4.72 -9.53 -4.19
CA ASN A 55 -3.94 -8.30 -4.15
C ASN A 55 -3.56 -7.89 -2.72
N GLY A 56 -4.23 -8.41 -1.71
CA GLY A 56 -4.09 -7.97 -0.32
C GLY A 56 -5.12 -8.61 0.59
N TYR A 57 -5.60 -7.85 1.56
CA TYR A 57 -6.83 -8.16 2.27
C TYR A 57 -7.89 -7.10 1.96
N SER A 58 -9.14 -7.51 1.90
CA SER A 58 -10.28 -6.61 1.75
C SER A 58 -11.46 -7.05 2.60
N GLY A 59 -12.31 -6.10 2.98
CA GLY A 59 -13.47 -6.38 3.81
C GLY A 59 -14.24 -5.13 4.18
N ILE A 60 -15.21 -5.27 5.07
CA ILE A 60 -16.01 -4.17 5.59
C ILE A 60 -15.70 -3.99 7.07
N TYR A 61 -15.34 -2.78 7.47
CA TYR A 61 -15.12 -2.44 8.86
C TYR A 61 -15.90 -1.18 9.23
N ASN A 62 -16.81 -1.28 10.21
CA ASN A 62 -17.67 -0.17 10.64
C ASN A 62 -18.36 0.56 9.46
N GLU A 63 -18.88 -0.20 8.49
CA GLU A 63 -19.56 0.26 7.25
C GLU A 63 -18.64 0.78 6.14
N TYR A 64 -17.33 0.89 6.40
CA TYR A 64 -16.38 1.33 5.39
C TYR A 64 -15.72 0.14 4.68
N PRO A 65 -15.57 0.20 3.36
CA PRO A 65 -14.68 -0.70 2.63
C PRO A 65 -13.24 -0.51 3.11
N VAL A 66 -12.59 -1.60 3.52
CA VAL A 66 -11.19 -1.64 3.93
C VAL A 66 -10.38 -2.42 2.93
N TYR A 67 -9.18 -1.91 2.62
CA TYR A 67 -8.16 -2.63 1.86
C TYR A 67 -6.81 -2.56 2.57
N ILE A 68 -6.09 -3.68 2.61
CA ILE A 68 -4.76 -3.80 3.21
C ILE A 68 -3.80 -4.36 2.18
N TYR A 69 -2.73 -3.60 1.91
CA TYR A 69 -1.70 -3.98 0.94
C TYR A 69 -0.33 -4.01 1.59
N ALA A 70 0.50 -4.97 1.19
CA ALA A 70 1.93 -4.93 1.52
C ALA A 70 2.58 -3.73 0.82
N THR A 71 3.38 -2.97 1.58
CA THR A 71 4.21 -1.89 1.05
C THR A 71 5.67 -2.13 1.43
N SER A 72 6.58 -1.85 0.51
CA SER A 72 8.02 -2.00 0.78
C SER A 72 8.64 -0.69 1.22
N THR A 73 9.53 -0.73 2.22
CA THR A 73 10.47 0.37 2.47
C THR A 73 11.40 0.51 1.25
N PRO A 74 11.66 1.74 0.75
CA PRO A 74 12.58 1.96 -0.37
C PRO A 74 13.94 1.31 -0.11
N GLN A 75 14.56 0.78 -1.16
CA GLN A 75 15.78 -0.02 -1.07
C GLN A 75 16.95 0.73 -0.40
N SER A 76 16.97 2.06 -0.49
CA SER A 76 17.94 2.94 0.18
C SER A 76 17.92 2.85 1.70
N PHE A 77 16.79 2.45 2.31
CA PHE A 77 16.66 2.29 3.76
C PHE A 77 16.79 0.83 4.22
N ARG A 78 16.98 -0.14 3.31
CA ARG A 78 17.17 -1.56 3.66
C ARG A 78 18.51 -1.87 4.31
N ASN A 79 19.55 -1.08 4.03
CA ASN A 79 20.89 -1.31 4.59
C ASN A 79 21.01 -0.79 6.04
N LEU A 80 20.00 -0.10 6.55
CA LEU A 80 19.89 0.26 7.95
C LEU A 80 19.16 -0.87 8.68
N ASN A 81 19.86 -1.99 8.90
CA ASN A 81 19.35 -3.17 9.64
C ASN A 81 18.85 -2.85 11.07
N ASN A 82 19.05 -1.62 11.57
CA ASN A 82 18.62 -1.12 12.87
C ASN A 82 17.59 0.03 12.80
N SER A 83 17.05 0.36 11.63
CA SER A 83 16.06 1.43 11.55
C SER A 83 14.67 0.93 11.93
N LEU A 84 13.96 1.65 12.79
CA LEU A 84 12.50 1.51 13.03
C LEU A 84 11.66 1.57 11.74
N LEU A 85 12.29 1.98 10.62
CA LEU A 85 11.72 2.03 9.28
C LEU A 85 11.98 0.76 8.45
N ALA A 86 12.77 -0.19 8.92
CA ALA A 86 13.03 -1.47 8.27
C ALA A 86 12.03 -2.53 8.77
N GLY A 87 11.33 -3.20 7.86
CA GLY A 87 10.37 -4.25 8.21
C GLY A 87 9.24 -4.40 7.21
N ASP A 88 8.40 -5.39 7.46
CA ASP A 88 7.20 -5.66 6.67
C ASP A 88 6.15 -4.62 7.03
N LYS A 89 5.89 -3.73 6.08
CA LYS A 89 4.95 -2.64 6.23
C LYS A 89 3.70 -2.91 5.42
N PHE A 90 2.58 -2.43 5.92
CA PHE A 90 1.31 -2.54 5.24
C PHE A 90 0.61 -1.21 5.28
N GLN A 91 0.00 -0.87 4.16
CA GLN A 91 -0.93 0.24 4.11
C GLN A 91 -2.33 -0.30 4.33
N VAL A 92 -3.03 0.28 5.29
CA VAL A 92 -4.44 0.02 5.56
C VAL A 92 -5.22 1.22 5.09
N TRP A 93 -6.23 1.01 4.25
CA TRP A 93 -7.04 2.05 3.62
C TRP A 93 -8.52 1.82 3.89
N LEU A 94 -9.21 2.85 4.35
CA LEU A 94 -10.66 2.99 4.30
C LEU A 94 -11.04 3.77 3.05
N ILE A 95 -12.03 3.28 2.31
CA ILE A 95 -12.57 3.99 1.15
C ILE A 95 -13.78 4.81 1.60
N THR A 96 -13.73 6.11 1.33
CA THR A 96 -14.74 7.06 1.77
C THR A 96 -15.31 7.83 0.59
N ALA A 97 -16.48 8.44 0.79
CA ALA A 97 -17.15 9.31 -0.15
C ALA A 97 -17.31 10.71 0.46
N PRO A 98 -16.20 11.49 0.57
CA PRO A 98 -16.25 12.81 1.19
C PRO A 98 -16.86 13.86 0.27
N GLU A 99 -17.41 14.92 0.86
CA GLU A 99 -17.74 16.16 0.16
C GLU A 99 -16.47 16.98 -0.13
N ALA A 100 -16.57 17.98 -1.00
CA ALA A 100 -15.44 18.83 -1.37
C ALA A 100 -14.84 19.53 -0.14
N GLY A 101 -13.57 19.24 0.15
CA GLY A 101 -12.85 19.83 1.29
C GLY A 101 -13.21 19.26 2.67
N GLN A 102 -14.10 18.27 2.75
CA GLN A 102 -14.54 17.70 4.03
C GLN A 102 -13.38 17.12 4.84
N LEU A 103 -12.48 16.37 4.20
CA LEU A 103 -11.30 15.81 4.87
C LEU A 103 -10.33 16.87 5.37
N LYS A 104 -10.26 18.03 4.69
CA LYS A 104 -9.41 19.17 5.10
C LYS A 104 -9.99 19.91 6.30
N GLY A 105 -11.30 19.84 6.49
CA GLY A 105 -11.98 20.35 7.69
C GLY A 105 -11.68 19.54 8.96
N ILE A 106 -11.16 18.32 8.83
CA ILE A 106 -10.76 17.48 9.96
C ILE A 106 -9.37 17.92 10.44
N GLY A 107 -9.30 18.53 11.63
CA GLY A 107 -8.05 19.06 12.19
C GLY A 107 -6.96 17.99 12.34
N GLY A 108 -5.77 18.28 11.80
CA GLY A 108 -4.59 17.40 11.91
C GLY A 108 -4.65 16.12 11.06
N PHE A 109 -5.70 15.94 10.26
CA PHE A 109 -5.99 14.68 9.56
C PHE A 109 -4.89 14.26 8.59
N PHE A 110 -4.45 15.16 7.71
CA PHE A 110 -3.37 14.91 6.75
C PHE A 110 -1.99 14.75 7.40
N GLY A 111 -1.81 15.18 8.65
CA GLY A 111 -0.58 14.94 9.42
C GLY A 111 -0.56 13.59 10.11
N LYS A 112 -1.73 12.99 10.34
CA LYS A 112 -1.90 11.74 11.09
C LYS A 112 -2.20 10.54 10.18
N TYR A 113 -2.87 10.77 9.07
CA TYR A 113 -3.32 9.75 8.13
C TYR A 113 -2.83 10.05 6.71
N LEU A 114 -2.66 8.98 5.94
CA LEU A 114 -2.45 9.06 4.51
C LEU A 114 -3.78 9.31 3.81
N VAL A 115 -3.80 10.23 2.85
CA VAL A 115 -4.97 10.47 1.99
C VAL A 115 -4.52 10.37 0.54
N ALA A 116 -5.22 9.58 -0.25
CA ALA A 116 -4.94 9.38 -1.66
C ALA A 116 -6.21 9.46 -2.50
N GLY A 117 -6.08 10.04 -3.70
CA GLY A 117 -7.18 10.13 -4.67
C GLY A 117 -8.36 11.00 -4.22
N GLU A 118 -8.13 11.98 -3.33
CA GLU A 118 -9.19 12.87 -2.82
C GLU A 118 -9.91 13.60 -3.97
N LYS A 119 -11.20 13.31 -4.11
CA LYS A 119 -12.16 14.03 -4.96
C LYS A 119 -13.55 13.92 -4.33
N PRO A 120 -14.52 14.78 -4.70
CA PRO A 120 -15.88 14.63 -4.23
C PRO A 120 -16.43 13.22 -4.53
N GLY A 121 -16.98 12.56 -3.52
CA GLY A 121 -17.51 11.21 -3.60
C GLY A 121 -16.48 10.08 -3.60
N TYR A 122 -15.17 10.37 -3.49
CA TYR A 122 -14.14 9.34 -3.35
C TYR A 122 -12.86 9.83 -2.67
N ALA A 123 -12.41 9.13 -1.64
CA ALA A 123 -11.04 9.23 -1.15
C ALA A 123 -10.61 7.91 -0.52
N MET A 124 -9.32 7.63 -0.57
CA MET A 124 -8.71 6.58 0.24
C MET A 124 -8.03 7.24 1.43
N VAL A 125 -8.42 6.87 2.64
CA VAL A 125 -7.83 7.38 3.87
C VAL A 125 -7.26 6.22 4.66
N GLY A 126 -6.02 6.32 5.08
CA GLY A 126 -5.33 5.17 5.64
C GLY A 126 -4.16 5.51 6.53
N PHE A 127 -3.45 4.47 6.91
CA PHE A 127 -2.24 4.54 7.72
C PHE A 127 -1.29 3.41 7.34
N VAL A 128 -0.03 3.57 7.72
CA VAL A 128 0.99 2.53 7.57
C VAL A 128 1.23 1.88 8.93
N LEU A 129 1.24 0.55 8.94
CA LEU A 129 1.67 -0.26 10.08
C LEU A 129 2.99 -0.96 9.78
N ASN A 130 3.84 -1.06 10.80
CA ASN A 130 5.04 -1.88 10.80
C ASN A 130 4.82 -3.01 11.82
N PHE A 131 4.68 -4.25 11.35
CA PHE A 131 4.32 -5.37 12.24
C PHE A 131 5.50 -6.00 12.95
N ARG A 132 6.74 -5.72 12.52
CA ARG A 132 7.91 -6.22 13.24
C ARG A 132 8.03 -5.67 14.67
N THR A 133 7.36 -4.58 14.97
CA THR A 133 7.37 -3.94 16.30
C THR A 133 6.14 -4.25 17.13
N SER A 134 5.18 -5.03 16.60
CA SER A 134 3.92 -5.33 17.28
C SER A 134 3.88 -6.78 17.77
N SER A 135 3.46 -6.96 19.02
CA SER A 135 3.13 -8.27 19.58
C SER A 135 1.72 -8.75 19.24
N ASP A 136 0.82 -7.82 18.86
CA ASP A 136 -0.55 -8.11 18.41
C ASP A 136 -0.90 -7.26 17.17
N PRO A 137 -0.42 -7.67 15.98
CA PRO A 137 -0.76 -7.06 14.70
C PRO A 137 -2.25 -6.74 14.48
N THR A 138 -3.12 -7.68 14.83
CA THR A 138 -4.55 -7.58 14.54
C THR A 138 -5.24 -6.65 15.51
N GLY A 139 -4.85 -6.66 16.78
CA GLY A 139 -5.26 -5.65 17.76
C GLY A 139 -4.86 -4.23 17.34
N ASP A 140 -3.65 -4.04 16.86
CA ASP A 140 -3.17 -2.73 16.40
C ASP A 140 -3.93 -2.22 15.17
N ILE A 141 -4.22 -3.12 14.21
CA ILE A 141 -5.07 -2.80 13.05
C ILE A 141 -6.45 -2.38 13.54
N ARG A 142 -7.06 -3.17 14.43
CA ARG A 142 -8.39 -2.92 14.97
C ARG A 142 -8.45 -1.55 15.65
N GLN A 143 -7.51 -1.27 16.56
CA GLN A 143 -7.47 -0.01 17.30
C GLN A 143 -7.36 1.20 16.36
N LYS A 144 -6.51 1.12 15.33
CA LYS A 144 -6.35 2.22 14.37
C LYS A 144 -7.56 2.38 13.44
N LEU A 145 -8.20 1.27 13.05
CA LEU A 145 -9.44 1.30 12.29
C LEU A 145 -10.59 1.89 13.12
N ASP A 146 -10.70 1.55 14.40
CA ASP A 146 -11.69 2.13 15.32
C ASP A 146 -11.49 3.63 15.46
N GLU A 147 -10.24 4.06 15.70
CA GLU A 147 -9.91 5.48 15.81
C GLU A 147 -10.24 6.25 14.52
N LEU A 148 -9.80 5.73 13.37
CA LEU A 148 -10.00 6.41 12.09
C LEU A 148 -11.48 6.42 11.68
N SER A 149 -12.19 5.29 11.81
CA SER A 149 -13.62 5.22 11.50
C SER A 149 -14.45 6.12 12.40
N LYS A 150 -14.10 6.25 13.69
CA LYS A 150 -14.73 7.20 14.61
C LYS A 150 -14.55 8.64 14.14
N ILE A 151 -13.33 9.06 13.82
CA ILE A 151 -13.04 10.43 13.33
C ILE A 151 -13.84 10.73 12.05
N LEU A 152 -13.86 9.79 11.11
CA LEU A 152 -14.62 9.93 9.86
C LEU A 152 -16.13 10.07 10.10
N LYS A 153 -16.69 9.24 11.00
CA LYS A 153 -18.11 9.29 11.37
C LYS A 153 -18.47 10.59 12.08
N GLU A 154 -17.65 11.05 13.03
CA GLU A 154 -17.84 12.33 13.74
C GLU A 154 -17.79 13.53 12.78
N ALA A 155 -16.96 13.44 11.73
CA ALA A 155 -16.89 14.45 10.67
C ALA A 155 -17.99 14.29 9.59
N GLY A 156 -18.91 13.33 9.74
CA GLY A 156 -19.97 13.06 8.77
C GLY A 156 -19.48 12.56 7.40
N VAL A 157 -18.25 12.04 7.32
CA VAL A 157 -17.72 11.47 6.08
C VAL A 157 -18.43 10.15 5.82
N LYS A 158 -18.96 9.98 4.61
CA LYS A 158 -19.71 8.76 4.26
C LYS A 158 -18.76 7.64 3.85
N PRO A 159 -19.11 6.37 4.09
CA PRO A 159 -18.43 5.25 3.46
C PRO A 159 -18.66 5.27 1.95
N TYR A 160 -17.70 4.76 1.18
CA TYR A 160 -17.88 4.61 -0.26
C TYR A 160 -18.88 3.48 -0.55
N PRO A 161 -19.87 3.70 -1.44
CA PRO A 161 -20.86 2.69 -1.76
C PRO A 161 -20.20 1.54 -2.53
N ILE A 162 -20.31 0.34 -1.99
CA ILE A 162 -19.90 -0.90 -2.67
C ILE A 162 -21.07 -1.32 -3.55
N GLN A 163 -20.82 -1.44 -4.86
CA GLN A 163 -21.79 -1.95 -5.83
C GLN A 163 -21.73 -3.46 -5.90
#